data_AF-A0A2V6GH11-F1
#
_entry.id   AF-A0A2V6GH11-F1
#
_cell.length_a   1.000
_cell.length_b   1.000
_cell.length_c   1.000
_cell.angle_alpha   90.00
_cell.angle_beta   90.00
_cell.angle_gamma   90.00
#
_symmetry.space_group_name_H-M   'P 1'
#
loop_
_entity.id
_entity.type
_entity.pdbx_description
1 polymer ?
#
loop_
_entity_poly.entity_id
_entity_poly.type
_entity_poly.pdbx_seq_one_letter_code
_entity_poly.pdbx_strand_id
1 'polypeptide(L)'
;TAPALETLAIIAYRQPITRPDVEAVRGVAIDGVLQTLMERGLVKISGRAEIPGRPLLYETTQFFLDHFGLRNLDELPNVEELRRRYLPVNPRPQPPVATEQTAPTSPT
;
A
#
# COMPACT_ATOMS: atom_id res chain seq x y z
N THR A 1 -13.24 11.11 14.87
CA THR A 1 -12.00 10.92 14.08
C THR A 1 -12.25 11.42 12.66
N ALA A 2 -11.22 11.82 11.92
CA ALA A 2 -11.39 12.26 10.54
C ALA A 2 -11.17 11.06 9.61
N PRO A 3 -12.23 10.33 9.20
CA PRO A 3 -12.07 9.08 8.45
C PRO A 3 -11.33 9.27 7.13
N ALA A 4 -11.38 10.46 6.52
CA ALA A 4 -10.60 10.76 5.32
C ALA A 4 -9.10 10.71 5.55
N LEU A 5 -8.63 11.31 6.64
CA LEU A 5 -7.20 11.42 6.95
C LEU A 5 -6.60 10.05 7.29
N GLU A 6 -7.36 9.20 7.99
CA GLU A 6 -6.90 7.85 8.34
C GLU A 6 -6.66 6.98 7.10
N THR A 7 -7.59 6.97 6.14
CA THR A 7 -7.38 6.21 4.89
C THR A 7 -6.32 6.85 4.00
N LEU A 8 -6.24 8.18 3.94
CA LEU A 8 -5.18 8.85 3.22
C LEU A 8 -3.79 8.47 3.76
N ALA A 9 -3.62 8.45 5.09
CA ALA A 9 -2.38 8.05 5.72
C ALA A 9 -2.02 6.59 5.34
N ILE A 10 -2.97 5.65 5.44
CA ILE A 10 -2.71 4.25 5.05
C ILE A 10 -2.20 4.15 3.62
N ILE A 11 -2.82 4.88 2.68
CA ILE A 11 -2.40 4.89 1.27
C ILE A 11 -1.01 5.51 1.14
N ALA A 12 -0.75 6.66 1.77
CA ALA A 12 0.55 7.34 1.69
C ALA A 12 1.72 6.48 2.17
N TYR A 13 1.54 5.76 3.29
CA TYR A 13 2.59 4.91 3.87
C TYR A 13 2.74 3.53 3.21
N ARG A 14 1.72 3.03 2.50
CA ARG A 14 1.71 1.65 1.96
C ARG A 14 1.44 1.53 0.48
N GLN A 15 1.40 2.64 -0.26
CA GLN A 15 1.32 2.60 -1.71
C GLN A 15 2.47 1.76 -2.31
N PRO A 16 2.20 1.03 -3.40
CA PRO A 16 0.88 0.85 -4.04
C PRO A 16 -0.01 -0.16 -3.28
N ILE A 17 -1.27 0.21 -2.97
CA ILE A 17 -2.19 -0.61 -2.15
C ILE A 17 -3.57 -0.78 -2.80
N THR A 18 -4.26 -1.89 -2.52
CA THR A 18 -5.62 -2.12 -3.03
C THR A 18 -6.70 -1.65 -2.06
N ARG A 19 -7.90 -1.31 -2.58
CA ARG A 19 -9.07 -0.97 -1.75
C ARG A 19 -9.37 -2.00 -0.64
N PRO A 20 -9.47 -3.32 -0.92
CA PRO A 20 -9.76 -4.30 0.12
C PRO A 20 -8.65 -4.42 1.17
N ASP A 21 -7.38 -4.18 0.82
CA ASP A 21 -6.31 -4.16 1.82
C ASP A 21 -6.50 -2.99 2.79
N VAL A 22 -6.82 -1.79 2.30
CA VAL A 22 -7.09 -0.62 3.15
C VAL A 22 -8.32 -0.86 4.04
N GLU A 23 -9.39 -1.45 3.50
CA GLU A 23 -10.59 -1.83 4.27
C GLU A 23 -10.26 -2.82 5.39
N ALA A 24 -9.39 -3.81 5.11
CA ALA A 24 -8.95 -4.77 6.12
C ALA A 24 -8.17 -4.12 7.27
N VAL A 25 -7.33 -3.11 6.98
CA VAL A 25 -6.63 -2.34 8.03
C VAL A 25 -7.63 -1.53 8.87
N ARG A 26 -8.64 -0.96 8.22
CA ARG A 26 -9.60 -0.05 8.85
C ARG A 26 -10.75 -0.76 9.57
N GLY A 27 -11.07 -1.97 9.17
CA GLY A 27 -12.26 -2.70 9.61
C GLY A 27 -13.59 -2.11 9.11
N VAL A 28 -13.59 -1.15 8.19
CA VAL A 28 -14.80 -0.49 7.65
C VAL A 28 -14.66 -0.19 6.16
N ALA A 29 -15.79 -0.11 5.46
CA ALA A 29 -15.85 0.27 4.05
C ALA A 29 -15.30 1.69 3.82
N ILE A 30 -14.64 1.90 2.69
CA ILE A 30 -13.96 3.17 2.38
C ILE A 30 -14.41 3.83 1.07
N ASP A 31 -15.41 3.30 0.37
CA ASP A 31 -15.75 3.71 -1.00
C ASP A 31 -16.00 5.22 -1.15
N GLY A 32 -16.85 5.80 -0.30
CA GLY A 32 -17.14 7.24 -0.35
C GLY A 32 -15.92 8.11 -0.01
N VAL A 33 -15.09 7.66 0.93
CA VAL A 33 -13.88 8.37 1.33
C VAL A 33 -12.83 8.31 0.22
N LEU A 34 -12.64 7.14 -0.38
CA LEU A 34 -11.71 6.93 -1.48
C LEU A 34 -12.10 7.77 -2.69
N GLN A 35 -13.40 7.83 -3.02
CA GLN A 35 -13.92 8.70 -4.07
C GLN A 35 -13.58 10.17 -3.79
N THR A 36 -13.89 10.68 -2.58
CA THR A 36 -13.56 12.07 -2.20
C THR A 36 -12.07 12.37 -2.29
N LEU A 37 -11.20 11.44 -1.89
CA LEU A 37 -9.74 11.63 -1.98
C LEU A 37 -9.24 11.66 -3.44
N MET A 38 -9.86 10.88 -4.32
CA MET A 38 -9.56 10.91 -5.76
C MET A 38 -10.07 12.19 -6.43
N GLU A 39 -11.29 12.63 -6.11
CA GLU A 39 -11.87 13.88 -6.64
C GLU A 39 -11.06 15.11 -6.22
N ARG A 40 -10.51 15.10 -5.00
CA ARG A 40 -9.58 16.14 -4.52
C ARG A 40 -8.17 16.02 -5.09
N GLY A 41 -7.91 15.01 -5.92
CA GLY A 41 -6.62 14.77 -6.53
C GLY A 41 -5.52 14.38 -5.54
N LEU A 42 -5.84 13.92 -4.33
CA LEU A 42 -4.84 13.48 -3.33
C LEU A 42 -4.38 12.04 -3.58
N VAL A 43 -5.25 11.22 -4.17
CA VAL A 43 -5.01 9.81 -4.50
C VAL A 43 -5.35 9.56 -5.97
N LYS A 44 -4.61 8.67 -6.62
CA LYS A 44 -4.87 8.21 -8.00
C LYS A 44 -4.76 6.69 -8.11
N ILE A 45 -5.24 6.17 -9.22
CA ILE A 45 -5.03 4.77 -9.61
C ILE A 45 -3.64 4.67 -10.27
N SER A 46 -2.78 3.82 -9.72
CA SER A 46 -1.44 3.57 -10.26
C SER A 46 -1.42 2.43 -11.28
N GLY A 47 -2.39 1.51 -11.18
CA GLY A 47 -2.49 0.35 -12.05
C GLY A 47 -3.43 -0.72 -11.52
N ARG A 48 -3.16 -1.97 -11.89
CA ARG A 48 -3.91 -3.15 -11.41
C ARG A 48 -2.92 -4.17 -10.85
N ALA A 49 -3.28 -4.80 -9.74
CA ALA A 49 -2.45 -5.83 -9.15
C ALA A 49 -2.48 -7.13 -10.00
N GLU A 50 -1.34 -7.82 -10.09
CA GLU A 50 -1.17 -9.08 -10.84
C GLU A 50 -1.63 -10.30 -10.04
N ILE A 51 -2.86 -10.24 -9.54
CA ILE A 51 -3.45 -11.22 -8.63
C ILE A 51 -4.87 -11.56 -9.11
N PRO A 52 -5.48 -12.67 -8.62
CA PRO A 52 -6.85 -13.00 -8.94
C PRO A 52 -7.82 -11.83 -8.66
N GLY A 53 -8.69 -11.52 -9.63
CA GLY A 53 -9.61 -10.38 -9.58
C GLY A 53 -9.01 -9.04 -10.06
N ARG A 54 -7.69 -8.96 -10.28
CA ARG A 54 -6.97 -7.78 -10.78
C ARG A 54 -7.49 -6.46 -10.19
N PRO A 55 -7.53 -6.30 -8.86
CA PRO A 55 -8.05 -5.09 -8.23
C PRO A 55 -7.19 -3.88 -8.57
N LEU A 56 -7.80 -2.70 -8.48
CA LEU A 56 -7.12 -1.42 -8.69
C LEU A 56 -6.11 -1.17 -7.56
N LEU A 57 -4.95 -0.64 -7.95
CA LEU A 57 -3.92 -0.15 -7.03
C LEU A 57 -4.04 1.37 -6.91
N TYR A 58 -3.90 1.86 -5.69
CA TYR A 58 -4.01 3.26 -5.33
C TYR A 58 -2.69 3.77 -4.76
N GLU A 59 -2.37 5.01 -5.12
CA GLU A 59 -1.16 5.72 -4.70
C GLU A 59 -1.45 7.22 -4.51
N THR A 60 -0.59 7.93 -3.78
CA THR A 60 -0.70 9.38 -3.63
C THR A 60 -0.22 10.09 -4.89
N THR A 61 -0.72 11.30 -5.11
CA THR A 61 -0.36 12.11 -6.28
C THR A 61 0.79 13.08 -5.97
N GLN A 62 1.27 13.78 -7.00
CA GLN A 62 2.14 14.94 -6.79
C GLN A 62 1.43 16.07 -6.02
N PHE A 63 0.13 16.27 -6.26
CA PHE A 63 -0.67 17.25 -5.54
C PHE A 63 -0.72 16.96 -4.03
N PHE A 64 -0.74 15.69 -3.62
CA PHE A 64 -0.58 15.33 -2.22
C PHE A 64 0.74 15.86 -1.65
N LEU A 65 1.87 15.64 -2.33
CA LEU A 65 3.17 16.11 -1.87
C LEU A 65 3.20 17.63 -1.72
N ASP A 66 2.73 18.36 -2.74
CA ASP A 66 2.60 19.82 -2.69
C ASP A 66 1.67 20.31 -1.57
N HIS A 67 0.53 19.65 -1.38
CA HIS A 67 -0.46 20.01 -0.35
C HIS A 67 0.10 19.86 1.07
N PHE A 68 0.96 18.86 1.29
CA PHE A 68 1.60 18.61 2.58
C PHE A 68 3.01 19.21 2.70
N GLY A 69 3.48 19.93 1.67
CA GLY A 69 4.81 20.56 1.67
C GLY A 69 5.98 19.56 1.67
N LEU A 70 5.78 18.39 1.09
CA LEU A 70 6.77 17.31 1.02
C LEU A 70 7.47 17.31 -0.33
N ARG A 71 8.79 17.05 -0.35
CA ARG A 71 9.53 16.86 -1.61
C ARG A 71 9.39 15.45 -2.16
N ASN A 72 9.24 14.48 -1.28
CA ASN A 72 9.06 13.07 -1.60
C ASN A 72 8.37 12.34 -0.44
N LEU A 73 8.04 11.07 -0.65
CA LEU A 73 7.38 10.24 0.36
C LEU A 73 8.29 9.86 1.54
N ASP A 74 9.61 9.96 1.37
CA ASP A 74 10.59 9.64 2.42
C ASP A 74 10.62 10.69 3.54
N GLU A 75 10.09 11.89 3.27
CA GLU A 75 9.90 12.95 4.27
C GLU A 75 8.69 12.72 5.18
N LEU A 76 7.87 11.70 4.90
CA LEU A 76 6.77 11.34 5.79
C LEU A 76 7.33 10.82 7.13
N PRO A 77 6.83 11.31 8.28
CA PRO A 77 7.32 10.88 9.58
C PRO A 77 7.11 9.37 9.75
N ASN A 78 8.15 8.67 10.21
CA ASN A 78 8.12 7.22 10.51
C ASN A 78 7.78 6.32 9.31
N VAL A 79 8.03 6.76 8.07
CA VAL A 79 7.78 5.96 6.86
C VAL A 79 8.52 4.62 6.86
N GLU A 80 9.78 4.60 7.34
CA GLU A 80 10.58 3.38 7.44
C GLU A 80 10.02 2.39 8.45
N GLU A 81 9.52 2.87 9.59
CA GLU A 81 8.96 2.00 10.63
C GLU A 81 7.60 1.44 10.21
N LEU A 82 6.75 2.28 9.59
CA LEU A 82 5.42 1.88 9.12
C LEU A 82 5.48 0.97 7.90
N ARG A 83 6.44 1.15 6.98
CA ARG A 83 6.66 0.19 5.88
C ARG A 83 7.05 -1.20 6.41
N ARG A 84 7.87 -1.27 7.46
CA ARG A 84 8.34 -2.54 8.06
C ARG A 84 7.30 -3.25 8.93
N ARG A 85 6.30 -2.53 9.45
CA ARG A 85 5.21 -3.18 10.19
C ARG A 85 4.39 -4.04 9.23
N TYR A 86 4.53 -5.36 9.36
CA TYR A 86 3.62 -6.33 8.77
C TYR A 86 2.24 -6.16 9.42
N LEU A 87 1.26 -5.70 8.65
CA LEU A 87 -0.13 -5.89 9.03
C LEU A 87 -0.50 -7.35 8.71
N PRO A 88 -1.49 -7.94 9.41
CA PRO A 88 -2.04 -9.22 9.02
C PRO A 88 -2.69 -9.07 7.64
N VAL A 89 -1.89 -9.25 6.59
CA VAL A 89 -2.36 -9.54 5.25
C VAL A 89 -3.16 -10.82 5.40
N ASN A 90 -4.42 -10.79 4.96
CA ASN A 90 -5.20 -12.00 4.78
C ASN A 90 -4.30 -12.97 4.00
N PRO A 91 -3.87 -14.11 4.58
CA PRO A 91 -2.81 -14.91 4.01
C PRO A 91 -3.27 -15.40 2.64
N ARG A 92 -2.81 -14.75 1.58
CA ARG A 92 -2.84 -15.36 0.27
C ARG A 92 -1.86 -16.52 0.34
N PRO A 93 -2.20 -17.70 -0.21
CA PRO A 93 -1.22 -18.75 -0.40
C PRO A 93 -0.09 -18.15 -1.22
N GLN A 94 1.08 -17.99 -0.59
CA GLN A 94 2.30 -17.64 -1.28
C GLN A 94 2.57 -18.81 -2.24
N PRO A 95 2.77 -18.59 -3.56
CA PRO A 95 3.41 -19.62 -4.36
C PRO A 95 4.72 -19.97 -3.64
N PRO A 96 5.05 -21.27 -3.49
CA PRO A 96 6.12 -21.70 -2.62
C PRO A 96 7.38 -20.95 -3.01
N VAL A 97 7.91 -20.20 -2.04
CA VAL A 97 9.24 -19.60 -2.09
C VAL A 97 10.16 -20.74 -2.52
N ALA A 98 10.68 -20.66 -3.76
CA ALA A 98 11.60 -21.64 -4.26
C ALA A 98 12.82 -21.59 -3.33
N THR A 99 12.97 -22.61 -2.49
CA THR A 99 14.18 -22.88 -1.73
C THR A 99 15.34 -22.91 -2.72
N GLU A 100 16.11 -21.84 -2.74
CA GLU A 100 17.42 -21.78 -3.37
C GLU A 100 18.29 -22.80 -2.64
N GLN A 101 18.39 -23.99 -3.23
CA GLN A 101 19.29 -25.05 -2.81
C GLN A 101 20.70 -24.54 -3.05
N THR A 102 21.35 -24.06 -1.99
CA THR A 102 22.79 -23.88 -1.96
C THR A 102 23.42 -25.26 -2.08
N ALA A 103 23.93 -25.58 -3.26
CA ALA A 103 24.72 -26.76 -3.52
C ALA A 103 26.04 -26.68 -2.74
N PRO A 104 26.44 -27.70 -1.95
CA PRO A 104 27.83 -27.90 -1.62
C PRO A 104 28.48 -28.76 -2.70
N THR A 105 29.19 -28.13 -3.64
CA THR A 105 30.27 -28.79 -4.37
C THR A 105 31.40 -29.08 -3.38
N SER A 106 31.56 -30.35 -3.01
CA SER A 106 32.80 -30.85 -2.40
C SER A 106 33.47 -31.79 -3.41
N PRO A 107 34.62 -31.43 -3.99
CA PRO A 107 35.40 -32.37 -4.78
C PRO A 107 36.22 -33.29 -3.86
N THR A 108 36.16 -34.59 -4.12
CA THR A 108 37.22 -35.57 -3.80
C THR A 108 38.24 -35.55 -4.93
#